data_AF-A0A093I8Y9-F1
#
_entry.id   AF-A0A093I8Y9-F1
#
_cell.length_a   1.000
_cell.length_b   1.000
_cell.length_c   1.000
_cell.angle_alpha   90.00
_cell.angle_beta   90.00
_cell.angle_gamma   90.00
#
_symmetry.space_group_name_H-M   'P 1'
#
loop_
_entity.id
_entity.type
_entity.pdbx_description
1 polymer ?
#
loop_
_entity_poly.entity_id
_entity_poly.type
_entity_poly.pdbx_seq_one_letter_code
_entity_poly.pdbx_strand_id
1 'polypeptide(L)' 'ITLYLSWSPCRNCCYEMQYFLKKHPNVNICIYLARLYYTEDEEICKALKDLSEKKVIISVMKIEDYIYCWKTFV' A
#
# COMPACT_ATOMS: atom_id res chain seq x y z
N ILE A 1 3.52 -2.96 10.43
CA ILE A 1 2.07 -2.92 10.11
C ILE A 1 1.89 -3.55 8.75
N THR A 2 0.92 -4.46 8.61
CA THR A 2 0.59 -5.09 7.31
C THR A 2 -0.81 -4.65 6.91
N LEU A 3 -0.95 -4.11 5.71
CA LEU A 3 -2.21 -3.64 5.16
C LEU A 3 -2.62 -4.54 3.99
N TYR A 4 -3.85 -5.06 4.02
CA TYR A 4 -4.47 -5.73 2.88
C TYR A 4 -5.58 -4.82 2.37
N LEU A 5 -5.38 -4.26 1.16
CA LEU A 5 -6.27 -3.25 0.60
C LEU A 5 -6.87 -3.74 -0.71
N SER A 6 -8.16 -3.46 -0.92
CA SER A 6 -8.85 -3.81 -2.17
C SER A 6 -8.35 -3.03 -3.39
N TRP A 7 -7.81 -1.83 -3.17
CA TRP A 7 -7.32 -0.91 -4.20
C TRP A 7 -6.05 -0.23 -3.70
N SER A 8 -5.16 0.16 -4.62
CA SER A 8 -4.00 0.99 -4.28
C SER A 8 -4.44 2.33 -3.70
N PRO A 9 -3.68 2.92 -2.76
CA PRO A 9 -3.98 4.24 -2.24
C PRO A 9 -3.97 5.29 -3.37
N CYS A 10 -4.81 6.31 -3.23
CA CYS A 10 -4.75 7.48 -4.10
C CYS A 10 -3.55 8.36 -3.73
N ARG A 11 -3.27 9.37 -4.57
CA ARG A 11 -2.17 10.33 -4.38
C ARG A 11 -2.12 10.92 -2.95
N ASN A 12 -3.25 11.44 -2.47
CA ASN A 12 -3.28 12.09 -1.15
C ASN A 12 -3.01 11.08 -0.03
N CYS A 13 -3.57 9.87 -0.12
CA CYS A 13 -3.28 8.80 0.84
C CYS A 13 -1.79 8.42 0.85
N CYS A 14 -1.14 8.34 -0.31
CA CYS A 14 0.31 8.09 -0.37
C CYS A 14 1.10 9.16 0.38
N TYR A 15 0.77 10.45 0.22
CA TYR A 15 1.46 11.53 0.92
C TYR A 15 1.24 11.51 2.43
N GLU A 16 0.00 11.25 2.88
CA GLU A 16 -0.30 11.10 4.30
C GLU A 16 0.48 9.93 4.92
N MET A 17 0.57 8.79 4.21
CA MET A 17 1.37 7.65 4.65
C MET A 17 2.86 7.98 4.74
N GLN A 18 3.40 8.72 3.76
CA GLN A 18 4.80 9.18 3.81
C GLN A 18 5.05 10.12 5.00
N TYR A 19 4.12 11.04 5.26
CA TYR A 19 4.20 11.94 6.40
C TYR A 19 4.17 11.18 7.73
N PHE A 20 3.27 10.20 7.85
CA PHE A 20 3.19 9.32 9.01
C PHE A 20 4.52 8.56 9.23
N LEU A 21 5.08 7.94 8.19
CA LEU A 21 6.36 7.22 8.27
C LEU A 21 7.52 8.14 8.65
N LYS A 22 7.53 9.38 8.16
CA LYS A 22 8.55 10.38 8.53
C LYS A 22 8.48 10.72 10.03
N LYS A 23 7.27 10.81 10.60
CA LYS A 23 7.08 11.05 12.04
C LYS A 23 7.38 9.84 12.91
N HIS A 24 7.26 8.64 12.35
CA HIS A 24 7.38 7.38 13.08
C HIS A 24 8.44 6.47 12.44
N PRO A 25 9.74 6.76 12.60
CA PRO A 25 10.82 6.08 11.89
C PRO A 25 10.98 4.58 12.26
N ASN A 26 10.39 4.15 13.38
CA ASN A 26 10.41 2.76 13.84
C ASN A 26 9.26 1.91 13.25
N VAL A 27 8.37 2.51 12.46
CA VAL A 27 7.25 1.80 11.85
C VAL A 27 7.61 1.34 10.45
N ASN A 28 7.54 0.03 10.24
CA ASN A 28 7.63 -0.57 8.90
C ASN A 28 6.22 -0.91 8.41
N ILE A 29 5.92 -0.58 7.16
CA ILE A 29 4.63 -0.88 6.52
C ILE A 29 4.84 -1.82 5.34
N CYS A 30 4.02 -2.88 5.28
CA CYS A 30 3.85 -3.73 4.11
C CYS A 30 2.42 -3.58 3.61
N ILE A 31 2.24 -3.41 2.30
CA ILE A 31 0.95 -3.21 1.65
C ILE A 31 0.76 -4.29 0.58
N TYR A 32 -0.30 -5.06 0.72
CA TYR A 32 -0.78 -6.03 -0.25
C TYR A 32 -2.05 -5.47 -0.90
N LEU A 33 -2.01 -5.33 -2.23
CA LEU A 33 -3.04 -4.69 -3.04
C LEU A 33 -3.78 -5.73 -3.89
N ALA A 34 -5.10 -5.79 -3.78
CA ALA A 34 -5.90 -6.63 -4.67
C ALA A 34 -5.93 -6.08 -6.11
N ARG A 35 -5.96 -4.74 -6.26
CA ARG A 35 -6.03 -4.04 -7.55
C ARG A 35 -5.29 -2.70 -7.49
N LEU A 36 -4.85 -2.21 -8.65
CA LEU A 36 -4.29 -0.86 -8.80
C LEU A 36 -5.38 0.14 -9.17
N TYR A 37 -5.41 1.28 -8.49
CA TYR A 37 -6.35 2.37 -8.69
C TYR A 37 -5.79 3.40 -9.67
N TYR A 38 -6.52 3.68 -10.76
CA TYR A 38 -6.16 4.67 -11.80
C TYR A 38 -4.70 4.63 -12.26
N THR A 39 -4.30 3.52 -12.88
CA THR A 39 -2.93 3.35 -13.40
C THR A 39 -2.57 4.28 -14.56
N GLU A 40 -3.57 4.88 -15.20
CA GLU A 40 -3.40 5.85 -16.29
C GLU A 40 -2.99 7.24 -15.76
N ASP A 41 -3.18 7.51 -14.47
CA ASP A 41 -2.77 8.75 -13.83
C ASP A 41 -1.30 8.65 -13.40
N GLU A 42 -0.44 9.39 -14.09
CA GLU A 42 1.00 9.41 -13.82
C GLU A 42 1.34 9.90 -12.41
N GLU A 43 0.55 10.82 -11.85
CA GLU A 43 0.79 11.37 -10.52
C GLU A 43 0.46 10.33 -9.43
N ILE A 44 -0.56 9.50 -9.64
CA ILE A 44 -0.86 8.37 -8.75
C ILE A 44 0.25 7.31 -8.83
N CYS A 45 0.67 6.95 -10.04
CA CYS A 45 1.78 6.02 -10.24
C CYS A 45 3.07 6.51 -9.59
N LYS A 46 3.38 7.80 -9.72
CA LYS A 46 4.54 8.44 -9.09
C LYS A 46 4.42 8.40 -7.57
N ALA A 47 3.28 8.77 -6.99
CA ALA A 47 3.09 8.76 -5.54
C ALA A 47 3.22 7.35 -4.94
N LEU A 48 2.79 6.31 -5.66
CA LEU A 48 2.99 4.91 -5.26
C LEU A 48 4.47 4.49 -5.32
N LYS A 49 5.22 4.91 -6.34
CA LYS A 49 6.67 4.67 -6.44
C LYS A 49 7.42 5.37 -5.30
N ASP A 50 7.13 6.65 -5.06
CA ASP A 50 7.72 7.42 -3.96
C ASP A 50 7.46 6.75 -2.61
N LEU A 51 6.26 6.20 -2.41
CA LEU A 51 5.93 5.46 -1.19
C LEU A 51 6.78 4.19 -1.06
N SER A 52 6.98 3.45 -2.16
CA SER A 52 7.83 2.24 -2.18
C SER A 52 9.29 2.55 -1.84
N GLU A 53 9.80 3.72 -2.23
CA GLU A 53 11.18 4.15 -1.91
C GLU A 53 11.37 4.45 -0.41
N LYS A 54 10.29 4.73 0.33
CA LYS A 54 10.32 5.01 1.78
C LYS A 54 10.29 3.75 2.66
N LYS A 55 10.90 2.66 2.18
CA LYS A 55 10.93 1.34 2.85
C LYS A 55 9.55 0.71 3.05
N VAL A 56 8.56 1.13 2.26
CA VAL A 56 7.25 0.46 2.23
C VAL A 56 7.30 -0.63 1.19
N ILE A 57 7.02 -1.87 1.60
CA ILE A 57 6.88 -2.97 0.65
C ILE A 57 5.48 -2.88 0.06
N ILE A 58 5.37 -2.76 -1.26
CA ILE A 58 4.09 -2.77 -1.98
C ILE A 58 4.07 -3.99 -2.90
N SER A 59 3.04 -4.81 -2.81
CA SER A 59 2.90 -6.05 -3.60
C SER A 59 1.45 -6.29 -3.98
N VAL A 60 1.24 -6.98 -5.11
CA VAL A 60 -0.10 -7.42 -5.51
C VAL A 60 -0.44 -8.71 -4.75
N MET A 61 -1.68 -8.80 -4.24
CA MET A 61 -2.18 -9.97 -3.52
C MET A 61 -2.18 -11.21 -4.42
N LYS A 62 -1.67 -12.31 -3.89
CA LYS A 62 -1.78 -13.65 -4.46
C LYS A 62 -2.93 -14.42 -3.81
N ILE A 63 -3.23 -15.61 -4.33
CA ILE A 63 -4.31 -16.45 -3.81
C ILE A 63 -4.14 -16.75 -2.30
N GLU A 64 -2.90 -16.91 -1.84
CA GLU A 64 -2.58 -17.15 -0.44
C GLU A 64 -2.97 -15.96 0.44
N ASP A 65 -2.77 -14.73 -0.04
CA ASP A 65 -3.14 -13.50 0.66
C ASP A 65 -4.67 -13.38 0.80
N TYR A 66 -5.42 -13.76 -0.25
CA TYR A 66 -6.88 -13.80 -0.18
C TYR A 66 -7.39 -14.85 0.80
N ILE A 67 -6.80 -16.05 0.80
CA ILE A 67 -7.13 -17.11 1.76
C ILE A 67 -6.83 -16.64 3.19
N TYR A 68 -5.69 -15.97 3.40
CA TYR A 68 -5.33 -15.40 4.69
C TYR A 68 -6.35 -14.34 5.14
N CYS A 69 -6.73 -13.42 4.26
CA CYS A 69 -7.70 -12.37 4.57
C CYS A 69 -9.06 -12.97 4.94
N TRP A 70 -9.53 -13.96 4.17
CA TRP A 70 -10.79 -14.65 4.43
C TRP A 70 -10.81 -15.33 5.81
N LYS A 71 -9.72 -15.98 6.21
CA LYS A 71 -9.64 -16.67 7.51
C LYS A 71 -9.50 -15.73 8.71
N THR A 72 -9.04 -14.50 8.48
CA THR A 72 -8.62 -13.59 9.57
C THR A 72 -9.59 -12.43 9.78
N PHE A 73 -10.18 -11.89 8.71
CA PHE A 73 -10.95 -10.64 8.75
C PHE A 73 -12.42 -10.80 8.35
N VAL A 74 -12.83 -11.97 7.87
CA VAL A 74 -14.22 -12.30 7.50
C VAL A 74 -14.73 -13.38 8.45
#